data_AF-A0A146GD35-F1
#
_entry.id   AF-A0A146GD35-F1
#
_cell.length_a   1.000
_cell.length_b   1.000
_cell.length_c   1.000
_cell.angle_alpha   90.00
_cell.angle_beta   90.00
_cell.angle_gamma   90.00
#
_symmetry.space_group_name_H-M   'P 1'
#
loop_
_entity.id
_entity.type
_entity.pdbx_description
1 polymer ?
#
loop_
_entity_poly.entity_id
_entity_poly.type
_entity_poly.pdbx_seq_one_letter_code
_entity_poly.pdbx_strand_id
1 'polypeptide(L)'
;MKFPFLCALAVAGSASVLLAQETSWRSALYPTDWTPGFSDGSGHFLHDFSYAGYHRGEKPVPRIEGDVLDVTKPPYQADPTGVKDSTSEIQAALDAAGDSGGGVVFLPAGTYRIQPQGAANFVLRLRGNKTVLRGAGADKTFLFNDTPMMRGKVVIAVEPEKAMDWRDEGNGILASPLAQDVPNQAAEIVLKSVEGFSVGDLVVLRSDLTQRFIDEIEMTGKWQPAGAASPNRTLMFCRRVVGIDPAKSAVTLDVPVRYPVRVADLGRLVKIPGELISECGLEDFSIGMKQHSGVGTEEEDFNKPGTVGYDVHGACAISLRNAENCWIKGVKSYAPSGNDPNIHLLSSGIALRRSRFVTVEDCSLGFSQYKGGGGNGYLYTHNGQENLIINCRAEAGRHNYDFGTMACSGNVISGCYSKDGSHASDFHMFLSMSNLLDRMTCDGDFLEARYFRPWGGNPVHGVTTTQSVFWNSKGLKYSRERQALVWSQQVGNGYVIGTSGPCDKVDSDDYVEGVGKGDSLIPASLYQDQLQRRLKAAK
;
A
#
# COMPACT_ATOMS: atom_id res chain seq x y z
N MET A 1 9.42 56.91 62.37
CA MET A 1 9.63 56.56 60.95
C MET A 1 9.52 55.05 60.81
N LYS A 2 8.48 54.57 60.10
CA LYS A 2 8.34 53.30 59.34
C LYS A 2 6.92 52.74 59.50
N PHE A 3 6.19 52.87 58.40
CA PHE A 3 4.80 52.48 58.14
C PHE A 3 4.62 50.96 58.03
N PRO A 4 3.41 50.43 58.30
CA PRO A 4 3.03 49.08 57.95
C PRO A 4 2.54 49.03 56.49
N PHE A 5 2.90 48.00 55.73
CA PHE A 5 2.28 47.72 54.43
C PHE A 5 1.48 46.42 54.51
N LEU A 6 0.20 46.55 54.17
CA LEU A 6 -0.78 45.48 53.94
C LEU A 6 -0.31 44.52 52.84
N CYS A 7 -0.39 43.21 53.10
CA CYS A 7 -0.42 42.19 52.05
C CYS A 7 -1.88 42.00 51.60
N ALA A 8 -2.17 42.34 50.34
CA ALA A 8 -3.43 42.00 49.69
C ALA A 8 -3.29 40.60 49.05
N LEU A 9 -4.10 39.63 49.50
CA LEU A 9 -4.30 38.37 48.79
C LEU A 9 -5.21 38.63 47.57
N ALA A 10 -4.68 38.42 46.37
CA ALA A 10 -5.48 38.33 45.16
C ALA A 10 -5.96 36.88 44.98
N VAL A 11 -7.27 36.66 45.09
CA VAL A 11 -7.92 35.39 44.73
C VAL A 11 -8.06 35.36 43.21
N ALA A 12 -7.21 34.59 42.53
CA ALA A 12 -7.38 34.31 41.11
C ALA A 12 -8.49 33.25 40.93
N GLY A 13 -9.65 33.68 40.44
CA GLY A 13 -10.72 32.77 40.04
C GLY A 13 -10.29 31.93 38.83
N SER A 14 -10.20 30.62 39.01
CA SER A 14 -10.00 29.67 37.92
C SER A 14 -11.29 29.58 37.10
N ALA A 15 -11.31 30.17 35.91
CA ALA A 15 -12.37 29.94 34.94
C ALA A 15 -12.21 28.51 34.39
N SER A 16 -12.99 27.57 34.90
CA SER A 16 -13.16 26.25 34.30
C SER A 16 -13.85 26.44 32.94
N VAL A 17 -13.07 26.39 31.87
CA VAL A 17 -13.60 26.27 30.50
C VAL A 17 -14.21 24.88 30.40
N LEU A 18 -15.53 24.77 30.56
CA LEU A 18 -16.28 23.62 30.07
C LEU A 18 -16.12 23.61 28.55
N LEU A 19 -15.21 22.78 28.04
CA LEU A 19 -15.21 22.42 26.64
C LEU A 19 -16.58 21.78 26.36
N ALA A 20 -17.37 22.43 25.50
CA ALA A 20 -18.59 21.83 24.98
C ALA A 20 -18.21 20.49 24.33
N GLN A 21 -18.72 19.39 24.87
CA GLN A 21 -18.54 18.07 24.29
C GLN A 21 -19.28 18.09 22.96
N GLU A 22 -18.56 18.17 21.83
CA GLU A 22 -19.20 18.10 20.52
C GLU A 22 -20.06 16.84 20.45
N THR A 23 -21.32 17.00 20.08
CA THR A 23 -22.22 15.87 19.87
C THR A 23 -21.66 15.01 18.76
N SER A 24 -21.43 13.73 19.04
CA SER A 24 -20.97 12.78 18.04
C SER A 24 -21.92 12.72 16.84
N TRP A 25 -21.38 12.53 15.65
CA TRP A 25 -22.15 12.45 14.40
C TRP A 25 -21.76 11.23 13.57
N ARG A 26 -22.64 10.82 12.65
CA ARG A 26 -22.38 9.79 11.63
C ARG A 26 -22.50 10.43 10.25
N SER A 27 -21.68 9.98 9.31
CA SER A 27 -21.82 10.36 7.92
C SER A 27 -23.18 9.95 7.35
N ALA A 28 -23.77 10.81 6.51
CA ALA A 28 -24.96 10.44 5.76
C ALA A 28 -24.74 9.24 4.82
N LEU A 29 -23.49 8.98 4.40
CA LEU A 29 -23.11 7.81 3.59
C LEU A 29 -22.83 6.55 4.42
N TYR A 30 -22.81 6.66 5.75
CA TYR A 30 -22.55 5.54 6.67
C TYR A 30 -23.49 5.57 7.89
N PRO A 31 -24.82 5.47 7.67
CA PRO A 31 -25.80 5.45 8.75
C PRO A 31 -25.61 4.24 9.68
N THR A 32 -26.29 4.24 10.82
CA THR A 32 -26.15 3.19 11.84
C THR A 32 -26.44 1.79 11.28
N ASP A 33 -27.44 1.68 10.41
CA ASP A 33 -27.92 0.48 9.73
C ASP A 33 -27.27 0.25 8.37
N TRP A 34 -26.15 0.92 8.06
CA TRP A 34 -25.43 0.72 6.80
C TRP A 34 -25.11 -0.75 6.55
N THR A 35 -25.34 -1.16 5.31
CA THR A 35 -24.94 -2.45 4.72
C THR A 35 -24.25 -2.21 3.38
N PRO A 36 -23.39 -3.12 2.90
CA PRO A 36 -22.84 -3.05 1.55
C PRO A 36 -23.95 -2.84 0.50
N GLY A 37 -23.70 -1.97 -0.47
CA GLY A 37 -24.68 -1.56 -1.48
C GLY A 37 -25.59 -0.39 -1.10
N PHE A 38 -25.48 0.17 0.12
CA PHE A 38 -26.16 1.43 0.46
C PHE A 38 -25.73 2.56 -0.48
N SER A 39 -26.70 3.34 -0.97
CA SER A 39 -26.47 4.57 -1.71
C SER A 39 -27.46 5.65 -1.28
N ASP A 40 -27.04 6.91 -1.31
CA ASP A 40 -27.95 8.03 -1.11
C ASP A 40 -28.82 8.30 -2.37
N GLY A 41 -29.72 9.29 -2.29
CA GLY A 41 -30.59 9.66 -3.41
C GLY A 41 -29.87 10.28 -4.61
N SER A 42 -28.59 10.66 -4.47
CA SER A 42 -27.74 11.18 -5.53
C SER A 42 -26.81 10.10 -6.11
N GLY A 43 -26.87 8.87 -5.60
CA GLY A 43 -26.06 7.75 -6.05
C GLY A 43 -24.65 7.72 -5.45
N HIS A 44 -24.37 8.50 -4.41
CA HIS A 44 -23.14 8.37 -3.63
C HIS A 44 -23.21 7.10 -2.76
N PHE A 45 -22.08 6.44 -2.57
CA PHE A 45 -21.98 5.21 -1.81
C PHE A 45 -20.57 5.06 -1.22
N LEU A 46 -20.39 4.07 -0.34
CA LEU A 46 -19.08 3.65 0.14
C LEU A 46 -18.86 2.17 -0.17
N HIS A 47 -17.66 1.83 -0.61
CA HIS A 47 -17.24 0.43 -0.78
C HIS A 47 -17.10 -0.27 0.58
N ASP A 48 -17.29 -1.60 0.61
CA ASP A 48 -16.91 -2.42 1.76
C ASP A 48 -15.40 -2.71 1.74
N PHE A 49 -14.62 -1.95 2.51
CA PHE A 49 -13.16 -2.09 2.60
C PHE A 49 -12.72 -3.19 3.58
N SER A 50 -13.66 -3.89 4.21
CA SER A 50 -13.34 -4.89 5.25
C SER A 50 -12.56 -6.11 4.78
N TYR A 51 -12.36 -6.26 3.47
CA TYR A 51 -11.60 -7.36 2.86
C TYR A 51 -10.09 -7.12 2.85
N ALA A 52 -9.62 -5.93 3.21
CA ALA A 52 -8.21 -5.60 3.19
C ALA A 52 -7.42 -6.29 4.32
N GLY A 53 -6.21 -6.75 3.98
CA GLY A 53 -5.23 -7.31 4.92
C GLY A 53 -5.21 -8.84 4.98
N TYR A 54 -4.28 -9.38 5.78
CA TYR A 54 -4.02 -10.80 6.00
C TYR A 54 -5.30 -11.60 6.24
N HIS A 55 -5.56 -12.63 5.40
CA HIS A 55 -6.80 -13.42 5.40
C HIS A 55 -8.07 -12.55 5.47
N ARG A 56 -8.08 -11.41 4.78
CA ARG A 56 -9.19 -10.44 4.82
C ARG A 56 -9.51 -9.96 6.24
N GLY A 57 -8.56 -9.94 7.18
CA GLY A 57 -8.84 -9.61 8.59
C GLY A 57 -9.67 -10.66 9.34
N GLU A 58 -9.91 -11.85 8.75
CA GLU A 58 -10.57 -12.98 9.42
C GLU A 58 -9.64 -13.69 10.41
N LYS A 59 -8.34 -13.48 10.24
CA LYS A 59 -7.28 -13.97 11.14
C LYS A 59 -6.34 -12.83 11.49
N PRO A 60 -5.80 -12.79 12.72
CA PRO A 60 -4.70 -11.89 13.02
C PRO A 60 -3.43 -12.34 12.28
N VAL A 61 -2.50 -11.42 12.05
CA VAL A 61 -1.14 -11.75 11.61
C VAL A 61 -0.52 -12.72 12.62
N PRO A 62 -0.01 -13.89 12.19
CA PRO A 62 0.45 -14.93 13.10
C PRO A 62 1.82 -14.58 13.71
N ARG A 63 2.12 -15.20 14.85
CA ARG A 63 3.49 -15.33 15.36
C ARG A 63 3.90 -16.79 15.24
N ILE A 64 4.72 -17.11 14.24
CA ILE A 64 5.17 -18.49 14.01
C ILE A 64 6.23 -18.88 15.05
N GLU A 65 6.00 -19.91 15.86
CA GLU A 65 6.92 -20.33 16.94
C GLU A 65 7.84 -21.52 16.56
N GLY A 66 7.45 -22.34 15.57
CA GLY A 66 8.18 -23.55 15.15
C GLY A 66 9.14 -23.36 13.97
N ASP A 67 10.02 -24.35 13.75
CA ASP A 67 11.01 -24.44 12.66
C ASP A 67 11.91 -23.21 12.52
N VAL A 68 12.70 -22.94 13.56
CA VAL A 68 13.60 -21.79 13.61
C VAL A 68 15.01 -22.15 13.14
N LEU A 69 15.42 -21.56 12.02
CA LEU A 69 16.79 -21.58 11.50
C LEU A 69 17.52 -20.33 11.99
N ASP A 70 18.33 -20.47 13.04
CA ASP A 70 19.23 -19.41 13.51
C ASP A 70 20.42 -19.29 12.54
N VAL A 71 20.49 -18.16 11.83
CA VAL A 71 21.53 -17.95 10.80
C VAL A 71 22.95 -17.91 11.37
N THR A 72 23.13 -17.68 12.68
CA THR A 72 24.47 -17.64 13.31
C THR A 72 24.98 -19.02 13.71
N LYS A 73 24.15 -20.06 13.61
CA LYS A 73 24.51 -21.45 13.95
C LYS A 73 24.91 -22.25 12.70
N PRO A 74 25.64 -23.36 12.85
CA PRO A 74 25.83 -24.31 11.76
C PRO A 74 24.48 -24.78 11.19
N PRO A 75 24.37 -24.92 9.86
CA PRO A 75 25.45 -24.81 8.87
C PRO A 75 25.75 -23.38 8.37
N TYR A 76 24.89 -22.39 8.66
CA TYR A 76 24.91 -21.07 8.02
C TYR A 76 26.06 -20.17 8.50
N GLN A 77 26.20 -19.98 9.82
CA GLN A 77 27.29 -19.19 10.42
C GLN A 77 27.40 -17.74 9.89
N ALA A 78 26.27 -17.08 9.62
CA ALA A 78 26.20 -15.65 9.33
C ALA A 78 26.88 -14.82 10.43
N ASP A 79 27.50 -13.70 10.04
CA ASP A 79 28.25 -12.83 10.94
C ASP A 79 27.36 -11.70 11.50
N PRO A 80 26.97 -11.74 12.78
CA PRO A 80 26.14 -10.70 13.39
C PRO A 80 26.93 -9.44 13.76
N THR A 81 28.24 -9.40 13.53
CA THR A 81 29.08 -8.22 13.84
C THR A 81 29.13 -7.21 12.71
N GLY A 82 28.73 -7.61 11.49
CA GLY A 82 28.73 -6.76 10.30
C GLY A 82 30.11 -6.61 9.66
N VAL A 83 31.10 -7.39 10.08
CA VAL A 83 32.46 -7.36 9.52
C VAL A 83 32.52 -8.15 8.21
N LYS A 84 31.94 -9.35 8.18
CA LYS A 84 31.84 -10.20 6.99
C LYS A 84 30.50 -10.01 6.30
N ASP A 85 30.50 -10.20 4.99
CA ASP A 85 29.25 -10.31 4.23
C ASP A 85 28.51 -11.57 4.71
N SER A 86 27.22 -11.43 5.04
CA SER A 86 26.34 -12.51 5.50
C SER A 86 25.28 -12.89 4.46
N THR A 87 25.37 -12.36 3.24
CA THR A 87 24.32 -12.51 2.23
C THR A 87 24.10 -13.98 1.87
N SER A 88 25.18 -14.73 1.60
CA SER A 88 25.08 -16.14 1.19
C SER A 88 24.57 -17.04 2.31
N GLU A 89 24.98 -16.77 3.55
CA GLU A 89 24.60 -17.52 4.74
C GLU A 89 23.11 -17.34 5.07
N ILE A 90 22.62 -16.09 5.02
CA ILE A 90 21.20 -15.78 5.24
C ILE A 90 20.36 -16.33 4.08
N GLN A 91 20.81 -16.16 2.82
CA GLN A 91 20.09 -16.69 1.66
C GLN A 91 19.98 -18.22 1.72
N ALA A 92 21.05 -18.93 2.11
CA ALA A 92 21.01 -20.38 2.27
C ALA A 92 19.99 -20.84 3.33
N ALA A 93 19.80 -20.07 4.42
CA ALA A 93 18.76 -20.36 5.41
C ALA A 93 17.35 -20.12 4.86
N LEU A 94 17.16 -19.03 4.09
CA LEU A 94 15.89 -18.74 3.41
C LEU A 94 15.52 -19.82 2.39
N ASP A 95 16.49 -20.29 1.61
CA ASP A 95 16.29 -21.38 0.66
C ASP A 95 15.96 -22.69 1.38
N ALA A 96 16.67 -23.01 2.46
CA ALA A 96 16.40 -24.21 3.25
C ALA A 96 14.98 -24.21 3.88
N ALA A 97 14.53 -23.06 4.40
CA ALA A 97 13.16 -22.92 4.90
C ALA A 97 12.13 -23.10 3.77
N GLY A 98 12.35 -22.44 2.62
CA GLY A 98 11.46 -22.56 1.46
C GLY A 98 11.36 -24.00 0.94
N ASP A 99 12.49 -24.69 0.80
CA ASP A 99 12.56 -26.08 0.32
C ASP A 99 11.98 -27.09 1.32
N SER A 100 11.94 -26.73 2.61
CA SER A 100 11.31 -27.53 3.67
C SER A 100 9.79 -27.29 3.78
N GLY A 101 9.22 -26.43 2.93
CA GLY A 101 7.80 -26.09 2.93
C GLY A 101 7.40 -24.97 3.90
N GLY A 102 8.39 -24.26 4.47
CA GLY A 102 8.21 -23.14 5.39
C GLY A 102 9.20 -23.16 6.56
N GLY A 103 9.20 -22.09 7.34
CA GLY A 103 10.02 -21.96 8.53
C GLY A 103 10.37 -20.52 8.86
N VAL A 104 10.94 -20.32 10.04
CA VAL A 104 11.42 -19.02 10.51
C VAL A 104 12.93 -18.98 10.38
N VAL A 105 13.43 -18.12 9.50
CA VAL A 105 14.84 -17.74 9.45
C VAL A 105 15.06 -16.62 10.45
N PHE A 106 15.70 -16.94 11.57
CA PHE A 106 15.92 -16.03 12.69
C PHE A 106 17.31 -15.41 12.65
N LEU A 107 17.34 -14.08 12.76
CA LEU A 107 18.52 -13.24 12.88
C LEU A 107 18.61 -12.72 14.31
N PRO A 108 19.43 -13.34 15.18
CA PRO A 108 19.76 -12.79 16.49
C PRO A 108 20.22 -11.33 16.44
N ALA A 109 20.22 -10.67 17.60
CA ALA A 109 20.69 -9.29 17.70
C ALA A 109 22.09 -9.13 17.10
N GLY A 110 22.28 -8.07 16.31
CA GLY A 110 23.49 -7.85 15.54
C GLY A 110 23.24 -7.03 14.29
N THR A 111 24.33 -6.68 13.61
CA THR A 111 24.33 -6.06 12.30
C THR A 111 24.80 -7.07 11.28
N TYR A 112 23.99 -7.34 10.28
CA TYR A 112 24.32 -8.26 9.20
C TYR A 112 24.60 -7.43 7.95
N ARG A 113 25.86 -7.46 7.52
CA ARG A 113 26.29 -6.79 6.30
C ARG A 113 25.86 -7.62 5.10
N ILE A 114 25.11 -7.03 4.19
CA ILE A 114 24.56 -7.70 3.01
C ILE A 114 24.74 -6.82 1.77
N GLN A 115 24.78 -7.42 0.59
CA GLN A 115 24.87 -6.71 -0.69
C GLN A 115 24.45 -7.62 -1.86
N PRO A 116 24.07 -7.06 -3.03
CA PRO A 116 23.71 -7.85 -4.20
C PRO A 116 24.86 -8.78 -4.61
N GLN A 117 24.52 -10.03 -4.92
CA GLN A 117 25.49 -11.04 -5.36
C GLN A 117 25.42 -11.23 -6.88
N GLY A 118 26.55 -11.14 -7.56
CA GLY A 118 26.64 -11.32 -9.01
C GLY A 118 25.71 -10.39 -9.79
N ALA A 119 24.88 -10.95 -10.68
CA ALA A 119 23.93 -10.23 -11.51
C ALA A 119 22.50 -10.17 -10.91
N ALA A 120 22.32 -10.57 -9.64
CA ALA A 120 21.01 -10.56 -9.00
C ALA A 120 20.49 -9.13 -8.85
N ASN A 121 19.18 -8.97 -9.10
CA ASN A 121 18.46 -7.71 -8.86
C ASN A 121 17.89 -7.63 -7.44
N PHE A 122 18.34 -8.51 -6.54
CA PHE A 122 17.99 -8.52 -5.13
C PHE A 122 19.22 -8.81 -4.27
N VAL A 123 19.16 -8.48 -2.98
CA VAL A 123 20.17 -8.89 -1.98
C VAL A 123 19.77 -10.22 -1.34
N LEU A 124 18.55 -10.30 -0.82
CA LEU A 124 17.93 -11.50 -0.26
C LEU A 124 16.59 -11.77 -0.97
N ARG A 125 16.23 -13.06 -1.12
CA ARG A 125 14.95 -13.48 -1.71
C ARG A 125 14.28 -14.57 -0.89
N LEU A 126 13.02 -14.36 -0.56
CA LEU A 126 12.07 -15.39 -0.10
C LEU A 126 11.30 -15.89 -1.33
N ARG A 127 11.47 -17.18 -1.67
CA ARG A 127 10.82 -17.82 -2.83
C ARG A 127 9.78 -18.89 -2.49
N GLY A 128 9.86 -19.46 -1.29
CA GLY A 128 8.95 -20.49 -0.81
C GLY A 128 7.84 -19.93 0.06
N ASN A 129 6.68 -20.59 0.05
CA ASN A 129 5.56 -20.26 0.94
C ASN A 129 5.96 -20.44 2.41
N LYS A 130 5.19 -19.84 3.33
CA LYS A 130 5.32 -20.06 4.79
C LYS A 130 6.72 -19.74 5.34
N THR A 131 7.47 -18.89 4.64
CA THR A 131 8.83 -18.52 5.02
C THR A 131 8.83 -17.16 5.70
N VAL A 132 9.44 -17.08 6.88
CA VAL A 132 9.50 -15.86 7.68
C VAL A 132 10.95 -15.46 7.89
N LEU A 133 11.31 -14.21 7.60
CA LEU A 133 12.57 -13.61 8.04
C LEU A 133 12.30 -12.78 9.29
N ARG A 134 12.93 -13.15 10.41
CA ARG A 134 12.65 -12.54 11.72
C ARG A 134 13.92 -12.06 12.41
N GLY A 135 13.93 -10.82 12.88
CA GLY A 135 14.93 -10.29 13.80
C GLY A 135 14.56 -10.44 15.29
N ALA A 136 15.46 -10.04 16.17
CA ALA A 136 15.25 -10.03 17.62
C ALA A 136 14.51 -8.76 18.12
N GLY A 137 14.14 -7.85 17.22
CA GLY A 137 13.62 -6.51 17.50
C GLY A 137 14.24 -5.49 16.55
N ALA A 138 13.47 -4.50 16.10
CA ALA A 138 13.96 -3.47 15.20
C ALA A 138 15.07 -2.59 15.78
N ASP A 139 15.21 -2.55 17.10
CA ASP A 139 16.28 -1.87 17.84
C ASP A 139 17.50 -2.78 18.10
N LYS A 140 17.47 -4.04 17.65
CA LYS A 140 18.49 -5.07 17.96
C LYS A 140 19.08 -5.74 16.73
N THR A 141 18.26 -6.00 15.71
CA THR A 141 18.69 -6.66 14.47
C THR A 141 18.69 -5.65 13.33
N PHE A 142 19.85 -5.48 12.70
CA PHE A 142 20.08 -4.50 11.64
C PHE A 142 20.57 -5.21 10.37
N LEU A 143 19.85 -5.04 9.27
CA LEU A 143 20.29 -5.42 7.93
C LEU A 143 20.93 -4.20 7.26
N PHE A 144 22.23 -4.29 7.01
CA PHE A 144 23.00 -3.21 6.39
C PHE A 144 23.35 -3.55 4.94
N ASN A 145 22.70 -2.88 3.98
CA ASN A 145 23.10 -2.95 2.59
C ASN A 145 24.37 -2.11 2.34
N ASP A 146 25.52 -2.76 2.12
CA ASP A 146 26.87 -2.13 2.07
C ASP A 146 27.27 -1.58 0.70
N THR A 147 26.30 -1.27 -0.16
CA THR A 147 26.58 -0.64 -1.45
C THR A 147 25.51 0.36 -1.85
N PRO A 148 25.89 1.54 -2.38
CA PRO A 148 24.93 2.47 -2.95
C PRO A 148 24.51 2.07 -4.38
N MET A 149 25.15 1.08 -5.00
CA MET A 149 24.93 0.67 -6.40
C MET A 149 23.71 -0.24 -6.56
N MET A 150 22.53 0.35 -6.31
CA MET A 150 21.24 -0.34 -6.19
C MET A 150 20.26 -0.02 -7.32
N ARG A 151 20.72 0.57 -8.44
CA ARG A 151 19.86 0.82 -9.62
C ARG A 151 19.08 -0.43 -10.03
N GLY A 152 17.75 -0.34 -9.97
CA GLY A 152 16.82 -1.41 -10.32
C GLY A 152 16.82 -2.62 -9.38
N LYS A 153 17.44 -2.52 -8.20
CA LYS A 153 17.59 -3.62 -7.25
C LYS A 153 16.76 -3.44 -5.98
N VAL A 154 16.45 -4.55 -5.33
CA VAL A 154 15.76 -4.58 -4.04
C VAL A 154 16.64 -5.19 -2.96
N VAL A 155 16.54 -4.76 -1.70
CA VAL A 155 17.25 -5.46 -0.61
C VAL A 155 16.56 -6.79 -0.33
N ILE A 156 15.26 -6.80 -0.02
CA ILE A 156 14.51 -8.04 0.21
C ILE A 156 13.40 -8.20 -0.84
N ALA A 157 13.50 -9.25 -1.65
CA ALA A 157 12.45 -9.69 -2.56
C ALA A 157 11.61 -10.81 -1.90
N VAL A 158 10.29 -10.66 -1.88
CA VAL A 158 9.36 -11.74 -1.54
C VAL A 158 8.49 -11.97 -2.76
N GLU A 159 8.75 -13.05 -3.49
CA GLU A 159 8.11 -13.33 -4.77
C GLU A 159 8.16 -14.82 -5.10
N PRO A 160 7.15 -15.36 -5.82
CA PRO A 160 7.13 -16.77 -6.18
C PRO A 160 8.37 -17.14 -6.99
N GLU A 161 8.83 -18.39 -6.84
CA GLU A 161 10.00 -18.89 -7.57
C GLU A 161 9.82 -18.75 -9.09
N LYS A 162 8.64 -19.14 -9.58
CA LYS A 162 8.23 -18.97 -10.97
C LYS A 162 7.58 -17.61 -11.17
N ALA A 163 8.08 -16.86 -12.14
CA ALA A 163 7.48 -15.60 -12.54
C ALA A 163 6.06 -15.82 -13.08
N MET A 164 5.17 -14.88 -12.78
CA MET A 164 3.80 -14.83 -13.29
C MET A 164 3.38 -13.37 -13.49
N ASP A 165 2.44 -13.12 -14.40
CA ASP A 165 1.86 -11.80 -14.61
C ASP A 165 0.33 -11.86 -14.70
N TRP A 166 -0.34 -10.93 -14.03
CA TRP A 166 -1.81 -10.82 -14.08
C TRP A 166 -2.33 -10.43 -15.48
N ARG A 167 -1.43 -10.09 -16.41
CA ARG A 167 -1.70 -9.82 -17.83
C ARG A 167 -1.63 -11.06 -18.72
N ASP A 168 -1.16 -12.20 -18.22
CA ASP A 168 -0.99 -13.39 -19.05
C ASP A 168 -2.33 -13.80 -19.69
N GLU A 169 -2.30 -14.14 -20.99
CA GLU A 169 -3.44 -14.59 -21.80
C GLU A 169 -2.98 -15.37 -23.03
N GLY A 170 -3.91 -16.07 -23.69
CA GLY A 170 -3.63 -16.82 -24.90
C GLY A 170 -2.78 -18.05 -24.61
N ASN A 171 -2.19 -18.64 -25.64
CA ASN A 171 -1.28 -19.80 -25.49
C ASN A 171 -1.86 -20.95 -24.63
N GLY A 172 -3.18 -21.17 -24.68
CA GLY A 172 -3.87 -22.20 -23.90
C GLY A 172 -4.31 -21.77 -22.49
N ILE A 173 -4.06 -20.53 -22.08
CA ILE A 173 -4.61 -19.96 -20.83
C ILE A 173 -6.13 -19.83 -20.97
N LEU A 174 -6.86 -20.47 -20.06
CA LEU A 174 -8.32 -20.43 -20.05
C LEU A 174 -8.83 -19.01 -19.78
N ALA A 175 -9.68 -18.51 -20.67
CA ALA A 175 -10.39 -17.26 -20.53
C ALA A 175 -11.84 -17.43 -21.00
N SER A 176 -12.77 -16.75 -20.33
CA SER A 176 -14.18 -16.73 -20.73
C SER A 176 -14.71 -15.29 -20.75
N PRO A 177 -15.23 -14.81 -21.89
CA PRO A 177 -15.85 -13.50 -21.98
C PRO A 177 -17.05 -13.37 -21.04
N LEU A 178 -17.30 -12.15 -20.58
CA LEU A 178 -18.52 -11.81 -19.87
C LEU A 178 -19.75 -12.05 -20.77
N ALA A 179 -20.82 -12.60 -20.20
CA ALA A 179 -22.11 -12.69 -20.88
C ALA A 179 -22.93 -11.40 -20.77
N GLN A 180 -22.72 -10.64 -19.70
CA GLN A 180 -23.33 -9.35 -19.39
C GLN A 180 -22.37 -8.49 -18.58
N ASP A 181 -22.64 -7.19 -18.49
CA ASP A 181 -21.84 -6.27 -17.68
C ASP A 181 -21.81 -6.70 -16.21
N VAL A 182 -20.64 -6.55 -15.58
CA VAL A 182 -20.47 -6.74 -14.15
C VAL A 182 -20.70 -5.39 -13.47
N PRO A 183 -21.73 -5.24 -12.63
CA PRO A 183 -21.96 -4.00 -11.90
C PRO A 183 -20.91 -3.82 -10.79
N ASN A 184 -20.77 -2.59 -10.32
CA ASN A 184 -19.90 -2.30 -9.19
C ASN A 184 -20.32 -3.10 -7.95
N GLN A 185 -19.38 -3.51 -7.10
CA GLN A 185 -19.63 -4.29 -5.89
C GLN A 185 -20.29 -5.67 -6.11
N ALA A 186 -20.34 -6.18 -7.35
CA ALA A 186 -20.81 -7.54 -7.63
C ALA A 186 -19.82 -8.60 -7.12
N ALA A 187 -20.33 -9.66 -6.50
CA ALA A 187 -19.55 -10.86 -6.16
C ALA A 187 -19.81 -12.03 -7.13
N GLU A 188 -20.98 -12.08 -7.77
CA GLU A 188 -21.31 -13.06 -8.81
C GLU A 188 -21.17 -12.41 -10.18
N ILE A 189 -20.51 -13.11 -11.11
CA ILE A 189 -20.36 -12.68 -12.51
C ILE A 189 -20.86 -13.76 -13.45
N VAL A 190 -21.50 -13.33 -14.55
CA VAL A 190 -22.06 -14.24 -15.56
C VAL A 190 -21.16 -14.25 -16.79
N LEU A 191 -20.74 -15.44 -17.19
CA LEU A 191 -19.78 -15.71 -18.27
C LEU A 191 -20.47 -16.38 -19.45
N LYS A 192 -19.85 -16.31 -20.64
CA LYS A 192 -20.32 -17.10 -21.79
C LYS A 192 -20.21 -18.61 -21.55
N SER A 193 -19.20 -19.03 -20.78
CA SER A 193 -19.05 -20.41 -20.30
C SER A 193 -18.28 -20.43 -18.98
N VAL A 194 -18.61 -21.38 -18.10
CA VAL A 194 -17.85 -21.69 -16.88
C VAL A 194 -17.03 -22.98 -17.03
N GLU A 195 -17.04 -23.60 -18.21
CA GLU A 195 -16.29 -24.82 -18.49
C GLU A 195 -14.78 -24.61 -18.25
N GLY A 196 -14.16 -25.56 -17.56
CA GLY A 196 -12.72 -25.52 -17.22
C GLY A 196 -12.37 -24.70 -15.97
N PHE A 197 -13.28 -23.89 -15.44
CA PHE A 197 -13.10 -23.23 -14.15
C PHE A 197 -13.44 -24.17 -12.99
N SER A 198 -12.83 -23.95 -11.83
CA SER A 198 -13.05 -24.70 -10.60
C SER A 198 -13.01 -23.79 -9.38
N VAL A 199 -13.73 -24.16 -8.32
CA VAL A 199 -13.60 -23.50 -7.02
C VAL A 199 -12.15 -23.58 -6.54
N GLY A 200 -11.60 -22.46 -6.08
CA GLY A 200 -10.20 -22.31 -5.69
C GLY A 200 -9.32 -21.68 -6.77
N ASP A 201 -9.76 -21.64 -8.03
CA ASP A 201 -8.97 -21.08 -9.13
C ASP A 201 -8.59 -19.62 -8.86
N LEU A 202 -7.31 -19.32 -9.06
CA LEU A 202 -6.81 -17.96 -9.12
C LEU A 202 -7.17 -17.35 -10.49
N VAL A 203 -7.94 -16.27 -10.46
CA VAL A 203 -8.48 -15.64 -11.66
C VAL A 203 -8.26 -14.14 -11.62
N VAL A 204 -8.16 -13.53 -12.80
CA VAL A 204 -8.20 -12.07 -12.96
C VAL A 204 -9.39 -11.73 -13.84
N LEU A 205 -10.35 -11.01 -13.27
CA LEU A 205 -11.40 -10.34 -14.04
C LEU A 205 -10.80 -9.04 -14.59
N ARG A 206 -10.82 -8.84 -15.91
CA ARG A 206 -10.21 -7.68 -16.55
C ARG A 206 -10.94 -7.26 -17.82
N SER A 207 -10.58 -6.08 -18.32
CA SER A 207 -11.02 -5.52 -19.60
C SER A 207 -9.84 -4.93 -20.39
N ASP A 208 -10.06 -4.60 -21.66
CA ASP A 208 -9.12 -3.83 -22.45
C ASP A 208 -9.31 -2.31 -22.23
N LEU A 209 -8.29 -1.51 -22.52
CA LEU A 209 -8.38 -0.06 -22.53
C LEU A 209 -9.00 0.39 -23.86
N THR A 210 -10.32 0.34 -23.97
CA THR A 210 -11.02 0.76 -25.19
C THR A 210 -11.22 2.27 -25.24
N GLN A 211 -11.58 2.80 -26.42
CA GLN A 211 -11.96 4.21 -26.52
C GLN A 211 -13.17 4.54 -25.64
N ARG A 212 -14.15 3.62 -25.55
CA ARG A 212 -15.33 3.77 -24.70
C ARG A 212 -14.94 3.97 -23.23
N PHE A 213 -14.03 3.15 -22.72
CA PHE A 213 -13.53 3.31 -21.35
C PHE A 213 -12.73 4.61 -21.19
N ILE A 214 -11.85 4.94 -22.14
CA ILE A 214 -11.09 6.21 -22.14
C ILE A 214 -12.03 7.43 -22.08
N ASP A 215 -13.13 7.41 -22.82
CA ASP A 215 -14.14 8.48 -22.80
C ASP A 215 -14.88 8.52 -21.45
N GLU A 216 -15.22 7.36 -20.88
CA GLU A 216 -15.87 7.24 -19.56
C GLU A 216 -15.05 7.90 -18.44
N ILE A 217 -13.73 7.79 -18.48
CA ILE A 217 -12.82 8.37 -17.48
C ILE A 217 -12.19 9.70 -17.96
N GLU A 218 -12.78 10.34 -18.98
CA GLU A 218 -12.40 11.69 -19.43
C GLU A 218 -10.93 11.83 -19.88
N MET A 219 -10.39 10.76 -20.46
CA MET A 219 -9.03 10.67 -20.96
C MET A 219 -8.91 10.74 -22.49
N THR A 220 -10.00 11.09 -23.18
CA THR A 220 -10.03 11.31 -24.63
C THR A 220 -8.93 12.30 -25.04
N GLY A 221 -8.16 11.93 -26.07
CA GLY A 221 -7.04 12.74 -26.58
C GLY A 221 -5.77 12.74 -25.71
N LYS A 222 -5.83 12.21 -24.48
CA LYS A 222 -4.69 12.08 -23.56
C LYS A 222 -4.15 10.64 -23.52
N TRP A 223 -5.04 9.66 -23.59
CA TRP A 223 -4.71 8.24 -23.73
C TRP A 223 -5.18 7.70 -25.08
N GLN A 224 -4.53 6.62 -25.51
CA GLN A 224 -4.88 5.86 -26.71
C GLN A 224 -5.35 4.46 -26.31
N PRO A 225 -6.31 3.87 -27.06
CA PRO A 225 -6.74 2.51 -26.84
C PRO A 225 -5.59 1.51 -26.84
N ALA A 226 -5.68 0.49 -25.99
CA ALA A 226 -4.69 -0.57 -25.88
C ALA A 226 -5.33 -1.86 -25.37
N GLY A 227 -4.78 -3.02 -25.75
CA GLY A 227 -5.25 -4.31 -25.25
C GLY A 227 -4.88 -4.56 -23.79
N ALA A 228 -5.33 -5.69 -23.23
CA ALA A 228 -5.08 -6.07 -21.82
C ALA A 228 -3.60 -6.19 -21.40
N ALA A 229 -2.66 -6.22 -22.34
CA ALA A 229 -1.22 -6.23 -22.04
C ALA A 229 -0.66 -4.82 -21.73
N SER A 230 -1.46 -3.75 -21.93
CA SER A 230 -1.06 -2.37 -21.67
C SER A 230 -0.48 -2.23 -20.26
N PRO A 231 0.79 -1.81 -20.11
CA PRO A 231 1.38 -1.69 -18.78
C PRO A 231 0.62 -0.62 -17.99
N ASN A 232 0.23 -0.96 -16.76
CA ASN A 232 -0.35 -0.09 -15.74
C ASN A 232 -1.75 0.50 -16.04
N ARG A 233 -2.28 0.37 -17.26
CA ARG A 233 -3.56 0.97 -17.68
C ARG A 233 -4.58 -0.07 -18.13
N THR A 234 -4.65 -1.17 -17.40
CA THR A 234 -5.63 -2.24 -17.62
C THR A 234 -6.37 -2.49 -16.33
N LEU A 235 -7.70 -2.41 -16.39
CA LEU A 235 -8.56 -2.71 -15.25
C LEU A 235 -8.43 -4.19 -14.92
N MET A 236 -8.06 -4.50 -13.68
CA MET A 236 -7.83 -5.88 -13.24
C MET A 236 -8.37 -6.08 -11.83
N PHE A 237 -8.98 -7.23 -11.57
CA PHE A 237 -9.39 -7.69 -10.25
C PHE A 237 -8.94 -9.13 -10.05
N CYS A 238 -7.87 -9.33 -9.26
CA CYS A 238 -7.36 -10.64 -8.89
C CYS A 238 -8.25 -11.23 -7.79
N ARG A 239 -8.81 -12.40 -8.04
CA ARG A 239 -9.84 -13.06 -7.21
C ARG A 239 -9.58 -14.56 -7.13
N ARG A 240 -10.27 -15.20 -6.19
CA ARG A 240 -10.45 -16.65 -6.19
C ARG A 240 -11.91 -16.98 -6.48
N VAL A 241 -12.14 -18.01 -7.28
CA VAL A 241 -13.49 -18.57 -7.49
C VAL A 241 -13.91 -19.31 -6.21
N VAL A 242 -15.03 -18.92 -5.60
CA VAL A 242 -15.57 -19.55 -4.39
C VAL A 242 -16.88 -20.30 -4.63
N GLY A 243 -17.48 -20.13 -5.81
CA GLY A 243 -18.70 -20.84 -6.22
C GLY A 243 -18.83 -20.86 -7.74
N ILE A 244 -19.49 -21.89 -8.27
CA ILE A 244 -19.83 -22.03 -9.70
C ILE A 244 -21.27 -22.50 -9.80
N ASP A 245 -22.06 -21.81 -10.63
CA ASP A 245 -23.41 -22.19 -11.02
C ASP A 245 -23.45 -22.43 -12.54
N PRO A 246 -23.30 -23.69 -13.00
CA PRO A 246 -23.31 -24.01 -14.42
C PRO A 246 -24.65 -23.72 -15.11
N ALA A 247 -25.78 -23.76 -14.38
CA ALA A 247 -27.09 -23.49 -14.95
C ALA A 247 -27.26 -22.00 -15.32
N LYS A 248 -26.58 -21.11 -14.60
CA LYS A 248 -26.52 -19.68 -14.89
C LYS A 248 -25.30 -19.26 -15.70
N SER A 249 -24.35 -20.17 -15.95
CA SER A 249 -22.99 -19.83 -16.41
C SER A 249 -22.34 -18.75 -15.53
N ALA A 250 -22.48 -18.87 -14.21
CA ALA A 250 -22.00 -17.88 -13.27
C ALA A 250 -20.88 -18.41 -12.36
N VAL A 251 -19.99 -17.52 -11.94
CA VAL A 251 -19.02 -17.78 -10.87
C VAL A 251 -19.15 -16.75 -9.76
N THR A 252 -18.95 -17.18 -8.52
CA THR A 252 -18.86 -16.32 -7.34
C THR A 252 -17.39 -16.08 -7.00
N LEU A 253 -17.02 -14.83 -6.72
CA LEU A 253 -15.66 -14.39 -6.40
C LEU A 253 -15.51 -14.13 -4.90
N ASP A 254 -14.29 -14.31 -4.38
CA ASP A 254 -13.97 -14.17 -2.95
C ASP A 254 -14.06 -12.74 -2.38
N VAL A 255 -14.02 -11.72 -3.25
CA VAL A 255 -14.19 -10.31 -2.90
C VAL A 255 -15.04 -9.63 -3.97
N PRO A 256 -16.00 -8.77 -3.61
CA PRO A 256 -16.73 -7.94 -4.57
C PRO A 256 -15.79 -7.17 -5.51
N VAL A 257 -16.22 -6.96 -6.76
CA VAL A 257 -15.46 -6.14 -7.71
C VAL A 257 -15.48 -4.67 -7.29
N ARG A 258 -14.38 -3.96 -7.55
CA ARG A 258 -14.19 -2.57 -7.07
C ARG A 258 -14.58 -1.50 -8.08
N TYR A 259 -14.94 -1.90 -9.30
CA TYR A 259 -15.42 -1.03 -10.37
C TYR A 259 -16.20 -1.85 -11.40
N PRO A 260 -17.15 -1.28 -12.16
CA PRO A 260 -17.82 -2.00 -13.24
C PRO A 260 -16.85 -2.56 -14.29
N VAL A 261 -17.16 -3.75 -14.80
CA VAL A 261 -16.44 -4.36 -15.93
C VAL A 261 -17.43 -4.63 -17.05
N ARG A 262 -17.21 -4.02 -18.21
CA ARG A 262 -18.18 -3.99 -19.31
C ARG A 262 -17.87 -5.02 -20.38
N VAL A 263 -18.90 -5.62 -20.97
CA VAL A 263 -18.78 -6.45 -22.18
C VAL A 263 -18.20 -5.63 -23.33
N ALA A 264 -18.62 -4.36 -23.44
CA ALA A 264 -18.15 -3.44 -24.48
C ALA A 264 -16.64 -3.13 -24.41
N ASP A 265 -15.99 -3.40 -23.27
CA ASP A 265 -14.53 -3.28 -23.11
C ASP A 265 -13.81 -4.62 -23.21
N LEU A 266 -14.45 -5.60 -23.83
CA LEU A 266 -13.92 -6.96 -23.93
C LEU A 266 -13.68 -7.58 -22.55
N GLY A 267 -14.55 -7.27 -21.58
CA GLY A 267 -14.48 -7.79 -20.23
C GLY A 267 -14.54 -9.32 -20.21
N ARG A 268 -13.67 -9.94 -19.41
CA ARG A 268 -13.49 -11.39 -19.35
C ARG A 268 -12.83 -11.86 -18.06
N LEU A 269 -13.10 -13.10 -17.68
CA LEU A 269 -12.42 -13.79 -16.60
C LEU A 269 -11.30 -14.66 -17.15
N VAL A 270 -10.09 -14.51 -16.62
CA VAL A 270 -8.91 -15.27 -17.07
C VAL A 270 -8.34 -16.07 -15.90
N LYS A 271 -8.12 -17.37 -16.09
CA LYS A 271 -7.46 -18.24 -15.11
C LYS A 271 -5.95 -18.02 -15.19
N ILE A 272 -5.37 -17.42 -14.16
CA ILE A 272 -3.95 -17.06 -14.21
C ILE A 272 -3.09 -18.31 -13.96
N PRO A 273 -2.11 -18.60 -14.84
CA PRO A 273 -1.16 -19.68 -14.59
C PRO A 273 -0.20 -19.30 -13.46
N GLY A 274 0.09 -20.24 -12.57
CA GLY A 274 1.01 -20.05 -11.45
C GLY A 274 0.30 -19.84 -10.11
N GLU A 275 1.10 -19.54 -9.10
CA GLU A 275 0.65 -19.41 -7.72
C GLU A 275 1.26 -18.15 -7.11
N LEU A 276 0.46 -17.46 -6.29
CA LEU A 276 0.95 -16.37 -5.48
C LEU A 276 1.79 -16.96 -4.32
N ILE A 277 2.93 -16.34 -4.02
CA ILE A 277 3.68 -16.70 -2.81
C ILE A 277 2.83 -16.34 -1.59
N SER A 278 2.72 -17.25 -0.62
CA SER A 278 1.75 -17.11 0.46
C SER A 278 2.31 -17.44 1.83
N GLU A 279 1.68 -16.84 2.86
CA GLU A 279 2.04 -17.03 4.27
C GLU A 279 3.48 -16.62 4.61
N CYS A 280 4.06 -15.67 3.87
CA CYS A 280 5.42 -15.20 4.12
C CYS A 280 5.43 -13.94 4.99
N GLY A 281 6.44 -13.86 5.87
CA GLY A 281 6.55 -12.79 6.87
C GLY A 281 7.92 -12.12 6.90
N LEU A 282 7.94 -10.81 7.13
CA LEU A 282 9.13 -10.05 7.50
C LEU A 282 8.90 -9.38 8.86
N GLU A 283 9.70 -9.69 9.87
CA GLU A 283 9.40 -9.34 11.26
C GLU A 283 10.60 -8.76 12.02
N ASP A 284 10.38 -7.70 12.79
CA ASP A 284 11.22 -7.30 13.93
C ASP A 284 12.71 -7.03 13.62
N PHE A 285 13.02 -6.33 12.53
CA PHE A 285 14.37 -5.87 12.20
C PHE A 285 14.36 -4.46 11.58
N SER A 286 15.54 -3.84 11.49
CA SER A 286 15.73 -2.57 10.77
C SER A 286 16.56 -2.75 9.50
N ILE A 287 16.24 -2.01 8.44
CA ILE A 287 17.02 -1.94 7.19
C ILE A 287 17.67 -0.57 7.05
N GLY A 288 18.95 -0.55 6.71
CA GLY A 288 19.70 0.66 6.41
C GLY A 288 20.54 0.44 5.15
N MET A 289 20.59 1.45 4.29
CA MET A 289 21.37 1.40 3.06
C MET A 289 22.54 2.38 3.14
N LYS A 290 23.72 1.93 2.70
CA LYS A 290 24.90 2.78 2.58
C LYS A 290 24.60 3.96 1.67
N GLN A 291 24.77 5.17 2.20
CA GLN A 291 24.56 6.41 1.45
C GLN A 291 25.46 6.47 0.21
N HIS A 292 24.92 6.99 -0.90
CA HIS A 292 25.73 7.35 -2.05
C HIS A 292 26.46 8.68 -1.77
N SER A 293 27.79 8.72 -1.79
CA SER A 293 28.57 9.93 -1.45
C SER A 293 28.72 10.94 -2.60
N GLY A 294 28.25 10.58 -3.80
CA GLY A 294 28.29 11.44 -4.98
C GLY A 294 27.30 12.61 -4.96
N VAL A 295 27.16 13.26 -6.11
CA VAL A 295 26.27 14.42 -6.34
C VAL A 295 25.20 14.10 -7.40
N GLY A 296 24.23 14.99 -7.58
CA GLY A 296 23.19 14.86 -8.60
C GLY A 296 21.94 14.13 -8.07
N THR A 297 21.12 14.87 -7.33
CA THR A 297 19.86 14.42 -6.73
C THR A 297 18.66 15.19 -7.26
N GLU A 298 18.79 15.86 -8.40
CA GLU A 298 17.72 16.64 -9.04
C GLU A 298 16.67 15.73 -9.70
N GLU A 299 15.52 16.32 -10.06
CA GLU A 299 14.33 15.61 -10.58
C GLU A 299 14.65 14.62 -11.70
N GLU A 300 15.48 14.98 -12.68
CA GLU A 300 15.76 14.16 -13.87
C GLU A 300 17.10 13.41 -13.80
N ASP A 301 17.80 13.44 -12.66
CA ASP A 301 19.12 12.83 -12.54
C ASP A 301 19.09 11.30 -12.65
N PHE A 302 17.93 10.67 -12.44
CA PHE A 302 17.75 9.23 -12.69
C PHE A 302 18.08 8.77 -14.12
N ASN A 303 18.08 9.69 -15.08
CA ASN A 303 18.43 9.46 -16.48
C ASN A 303 19.85 9.93 -16.85
N LYS A 304 20.66 10.39 -15.88
CA LYS A 304 21.99 10.98 -16.15
C LYS A 304 23.11 10.13 -15.53
N PRO A 305 23.82 9.31 -16.32
CA PRO A 305 24.95 8.53 -15.84
C PRO A 305 25.96 9.38 -15.06
N GLY A 306 26.46 8.85 -13.93
CA GLY A 306 27.42 9.54 -13.05
C GLY A 306 26.80 10.40 -11.94
N THR A 307 25.47 10.41 -11.82
CA THR A 307 24.76 11.06 -10.70
C THR A 307 24.28 10.05 -9.67
N VAL A 308 24.09 10.51 -8.42
CA VAL A 308 23.42 9.73 -7.36
C VAL A 308 22.09 9.20 -7.87
N GLY A 309 21.26 10.07 -8.47
CA GLY A 309 19.94 9.72 -8.96
C GLY A 309 19.97 8.53 -9.94
N TYR A 310 20.95 8.50 -10.83
CA TYR A 310 21.11 7.38 -11.76
C TYR A 310 21.50 6.07 -11.06
N ASP A 311 22.48 6.11 -10.17
CA ASP A 311 23.04 4.90 -9.53
C ASP A 311 22.09 4.25 -8.53
N VAL A 312 21.12 5.00 -8.01
CA VAL A 312 20.11 4.52 -7.04
C VAL A 312 18.70 4.40 -7.62
N HIS A 313 18.50 4.74 -8.90
CA HIS A 313 17.17 4.74 -9.51
C HIS A 313 16.49 3.38 -9.40
N GLY A 314 15.29 3.34 -8.82
CA GLY A 314 14.53 2.10 -8.61
C GLY A 314 15.07 1.21 -7.48
N ALA A 315 16.02 1.70 -6.67
CA ALA A 315 16.43 1.03 -5.45
C ALA A 315 15.25 0.95 -4.47
N CYS A 316 15.02 -0.23 -3.88
CA CYS A 316 13.90 -0.48 -2.99
C CYS A 316 14.35 -1.31 -1.78
N ALA A 317 13.85 -1.00 -0.58
CA ALA A 317 14.17 -1.80 0.62
C ALA A 317 13.49 -3.18 0.57
N ILE A 318 12.18 -3.20 0.35
CA ILE A 318 11.40 -4.43 0.38
C ILE A 318 10.39 -4.41 -0.77
N SER A 319 10.33 -5.49 -1.55
CA SER A 319 9.30 -5.68 -2.57
C SER A 319 8.58 -7.00 -2.35
N LEU A 320 7.27 -6.95 -2.13
CA LEU A 320 6.38 -8.12 -2.14
C LEU A 320 5.68 -8.16 -3.48
N ARG A 321 5.97 -9.16 -4.31
CA ARG A 321 5.42 -9.30 -5.66
C ARG A 321 4.67 -10.60 -5.82
N ASN A 322 3.47 -10.54 -6.43
CA ASN A 322 2.64 -11.74 -6.65
C ASN A 322 2.45 -12.53 -5.36
N ALA A 323 2.12 -11.84 -4.27
CA ALA A 323 1.98 -12.42 -2.93
C ALA A 323 0.52 -12.41 -2.47
N GLU A 324 0.11 -13.40 -1.68
CA GLU A 324 -1.16 -13.41 -0.97
C GLU A 324 -1.03 -13.81 0.50
N ASN A 325 -1.82 -13.21 1.40
CA ASN A 325 -1.80 -13.55 2.82
C ASN A 325 -0.37 -13.49 3.41
N CYS A 326 0.39 -12.45 3.08
CA CYS A 326 1.73 -12.20 3.62
C CYS A 326 1.69 -11.02 4.60
N TRP A 327 2.77 -10.83 5.37
CA TRP A 327 2.86 -9.71 6.29
C TRP A 327 4.26 -9.11 6.41
N ILE A 328 4.29 -7.85 6.82
CA ILE A 328 5.49 -7.15 7.30
C ILE A 328 5.11 -6.52 8.64
N LYS A 329 5.84 -6.84 9.70
CA LYS A 329 5.52 -6.40 11.05
C LYS A 329 6.74 -5.83 11.77
N GLY A 330 6.59 -4.63 12.33
CA GLY A 330 7.61 -4.06 13.21
C GLY A 330 8.93 -3.75 12.50
N VAL A 331 8.94 -3.60 11.18
CA VAL A 331 10.16 -3.30 10.40
C VAL A 331 10.40 -1.79 10.37
N LYS A 332 11.66 -1.37 10.55
CA LYS A 332 12.03 0.05 10.50
C LYS A 332 13.14 0.34 9.50
N SER A 333 13.29 1.59 9.09
CA SER A 333 14.52 2.06 8.46
C SER A 333 15.41 2.78 9.48
N TYR A 334 16.72 2.72 9.30
CA TYR A 334 17.71 3.42 10.13
C TYR A 334 18.83 3.99 9.28
N ALA A 335 19.57 4.97 9.79
CA ALA A 335 20.82 5.45 9.21
C ALA A 335 22.00 4.55 9.66
N PRO A 336 22.65 3.80 8.76
CA PRO A 336 23.92 3.13 9.06
C PRO A 336 24.99 4.07 9.59
N SER A 337 25.90 3.53 10.42
CA SER A 337 27.07 4.29 10.89
C SER A 337 27.87 4.83 9.71
N GLY A 338 28.13 6.14 9.71
CA GLY A 338 28.85 6.84 8.65
C GLY A 338 27.95 7.51 7.60
N ASN A 339 26.65 7.23 7.58
CA ASN A 339 25.68 8.02 6.81
C ASN A 339 25.38 9.37 7.49
N ASP A 340 24.84 10.31 6.71
CA ASP A 340 24.01 11.38 7.25
C ASP A 340 22.86 10.78 8.09
N PRO A 341 22.55 11.29 9.28
CA PRO A 341 21.47 10.77 10.12
C PRO A 341 20.09 10.85 9.47
N ASN A 342 19.91 11.69 8.44
CA ASN A 342 18.69 11.81 7.65
C ASN A 342 18.78 11.07 6.31
N ILE A 343 19.62 10.02 6.21
CA ILE A 343 19.68 9.11 5.06
C ILE A 343 19.64 7.66 5.56
N HIS A 344 18.45 7.07 5.50
CA HIS A 344 18.23 5.66 5.82
C HIS A 344 18.18 4.79 4.56
N LEU A 345 17.50 5.30 3.52
CA LEU A 345 17.21 4.58 2.28
C LEU A 345 17.80 5.34 1.10
N LEU A 346 18.22 4.61 0.06
CA LEU A 346 18.74 5.22 -1.17
C LEU A 346 17.63 5.85 -2.02
N SER A 347 16.47 5.18 -2.12
CA SER A 347 15.32 5.66 -2.87
C SER A 347 14.01 5.22 -2.20
N SER A 348 13.49 4.02 -2.50
CA SER A 348 12.15 3.59 -2.06
C SER A 348 12.16 2.59 -0.90
N GLY A 349 11.07 2.56 -0.12
CA GLY A 349 10.86 1.72 1.04
C GLY A 349 10.22 0.37 0.69
N ILE A 350 8.97 0.17 1.10
CA ILE A 350 8.17 -1.04 0.86
C ILE A 350 7.29 -0.84 -0.38
N ALA A 351 7.34 -1.81 -1.30
CA ALA A 351 6.46 -1.86 -2.47
C ALA A 351 5.64 -3.15 -2.51
N LEU A 352 4.32 -3.03 -2.56
CA LEU A 352 3.39 -4.14 -2.77
C LEU A 352 3.00 -4.17 -4.27
N ARG A 353 3.33 -5.24 -4.99
CA ARG A 353 3.21 -5.30 -6.45
C ARG A 353 2.41 -6.53 -6.89
N ARG A 354 1.20 -6.33 -7.42
CA ARG A 354 0.31 -7.44 -7.82
C ARG A 354 0.13 -8.44 -6.67
N SER A 355 -0.01 -7.92 -5.47
CA SER A 355 -0.18 -8.71 -4.25
C SER A 355 -1.57 -8.43 -3.67
N ARG A 356 -2.09 -9.37 -2.90
CA ARG A 356 -3.38 -9.21 -2.21
C ARG A 356 -3.38 -9.71 -0.78
N PHE A 357 -4.25 -9.17 0.06
CA PHE A 357 -4.35 -9.60 1.46
C PHE A 357 -3.01 -9.55 2.20
N VAL A 358 -2.15 -8.58 1.87
CA VAL A 358 -0.91 -8.32 2.61
C VAL A 358 -1.19 -7.33 3.71
N THR A 359 -0.71 -7.60 4.93
CA THR A 359 -0.72 -6.61 6.03
C THR A 359 0.68 -6.08 6.30
N VAL A 360 0.87 -4.77 6.26
CA VAL A 360 2.05 -4.07 6.75
C VAL A 360 1.65 -3.34 8.03
N GLU A 361 2.15 -3.78 9.18
CA GLU A 361 1.76 -3.23 10.49
C GLU A 361 2.95 -2.78 11.32
N ASP A 362 2.76 -1.69 12.07
CA ASP A 362 3.72 -1.15 13.04
C ASP A 362 5.12 -0.87 12.45
N CYS A 363 5.18 -0.52 11.17
CA CYS A 363 6.42 -0.23 10.46
C CYS A 363 6.77 1.27 10.47
N SER A 364 8.06 1.61 10.41
CA SER A 364 8.50 3.01 10.35
C SER A 364 9.62 3.20 9.35
N LEU A 365 9.34 3.86 8.23
CA LEU A 365 10.31 4.15 7.19
C LEU A 365 10.46 5.65 7.03
N GLY A 366 11.64 6.06 6.59
CA GLY A 366 11.87 7.46 6.26
C GLY A 366 13.20 7.71 5.60
N PHE A 367 13.44 8.99 5.31
CA PHE A 367 14.74 9.53 4.97
C PHE A 367 15.35 8.92 3.71
N SER A 368 14.60 9.00 2.60
CA SER A 368 15.08 8.66 1.26
C SER A 368 16.11 9.68 0.78
N GLN A 369 17.27 9.21 0.33
CA GLN A 369 18.33 10.06 -0.24
C GLN A 369 17.87 10.68 -1.57
N TYR A 370 17.47 9.85 -2.53
CA TYR A 370 17.02 10.34 -3.83
C TYR A 370 15.48 10.42 -3.88
N LYS A 371 14.98 11.62 -4.22
CA LYS A 371 13.56 11.98 -4.26
C LYS A 371 13.14 12.59 -5.60
N GLY A 372 13.89 12.31 -6.66
CA GLY A 372 13.57 12.80 -8.00
C GLY A 372 12.48 12.01 -8.72
N GLY A 373 12.37 12.26 -10.02
CA GLY A 373 11.46 11.64 -10.98
C GLY A 373 11.64 10.13 -11.14
N GLY A 374 10.80 9.52 -11.99
CA GLY A 374 10.93 8.12 -12.37
C GLY A 374 10.57 7.09 -11.28
N GLY A 375 9.71 7.44 -10.33
CA GLY A 375 9.25 6.50 -9.31
C GLY A 375 10.17 6.35 -8.09
N ASN A 376 10.91 7.40 -7.72
CA ASN A 376 11.90 7.38 -6.64
C ASN A 376 11.43 8.10 -5.38
N GLY A 377 11.95 7.66 -4.23
CA GLY A 377 11.64 8.23 -2.93
C GLY A 377 10.29 7.81 -2.36
N TYR A 378 9.71 6.69 -2.80
CA TYR A 378 8.39 6.25 -2.33
C TYR A 378 8.53 5.33 -1.13
N LEU A 379 8.00 5.70 0.03
CA LEU A 379 8.21 4.92 1.25
C LEU A 379 7.26 3.72 1.36
N TYR A 380 5.97 3.89 1.03
CA TYR A 380 4.98 2.83 1.03
C TYR A 380 4.12 2.88 -0.23
N THR A 381 4.37 1.95 -1.15
CA THR A 381 3.71 1.91 -2.47
C THR A 381 2.70 0.77 -2.58
N HIS A 382 1.47 1.11 -2.95
CA HIS A 382 0.40 0.16 -3.32
C HIS A 382 0.24 0.04 -4.83
N ASN A 383 0.65 -1.11 -5.37
CA ASN A 383 0.34 -1.54 -6.74
C ASN A 383 -0.31 -2.94 -6.72
N GLY A 384 -1.16 -3.21 -5.73
CA GLY A 384 -1.84 -4.48 -5.48
C GLY A 384 -3.29 -4.27 -5.05
N GLN A 385 -3.95 -5.30 -4.51
CA GLN A 385 -5.37 -5.24 -4.18
C GLN A 385 -5.67 -5.71 -2.77
N GLU A 386 -6.63 -5.09 -2.08
CA GLU A 386 -7.08 -5.57 -0.76
C GLU A 386 -5.91 -5.73 0.24
N ASN A 387 -4.89 -4.88 0.15
CA ASN A 387 -3.78 -4.85 1.11
C ASN A 387 -4.08 -3.83 2.21
N LEU A 388 -3.51 -4.04 3.39
CA LEU A 388 -3.64 -3.18 4.55
C LEU A 388 -2.27 -2.66 4.97
N ILE A 389 -2.12 -1.34 5.09
CA ILE A 389 -1.04 -0.71 5.84
C ILE A 389 -1.65 -0.06 7.07
N ILE A 390 -1.24 -0.46 8.27
CA ILE A 390 -1.87 -0.03 9.51
C ILE A 390 -0.86 0.34 10.58
N ASN A 391 -1.11 1.46 11.27
CA ASN A 391 -0.25 1.97 12.35
C ASN A 391 1.22 2.19 11.93
N CYS A 392 1.45 2.53 10.66
CA CYS A 392 2.79 2.78 10.13
C CYS A 392 3.17 4.25 10.19
N ARG A 393 4.48 4.53 10.14
CA ARG A 393 5.05 5.87 10.03
C ARG A 393 5.87 6.00 8.74
N ALA A 394 5.69 7.13 8.07
CA ALA A 394 6.47 7.58 6.93
C ALA A 394 7.01 9.00 7.22
N GLU A 395 8.30 9.23 6.98
CA GLU A 395 8.93 10.54 7.20
C GLU A 395 9.94 10.89 6.11
N ALA A 396 9.84 12.10 5.57
CA ALA A 396 10.82 12.62 4.62
C ALA A 396 11.05 11.71 3.40
N GLY A 397 9.99 11.12 2.85
CA GLY A 397 9.98 10.56 1.49
C GLY A 397 9.75 11.63 0.42
N ARG A 398 9.63 11.19 -0.83
CA ARG A 398 9.03 11.98 -1.92
C ARG A 398 7.52 11.94 -1.79
N HIS A 399 6.95 10.76 -2.03
CA HIS A 399 5.60 10.39 -1.60
C HIS A 399 5.74 9.44 -0.42
N ASN A 400 5.16 9.81 0.71
CA ASN A 400 5.22 8.99 1.91
C ASN A 400 4.36 7.74 1.77
N TYR A 401 3.14 7.90 1.25
CA TYR A 401 2.27 6.80 0.83
C TYR A 401 1.78 7.07 -0.59
N ASP A 402 1.83 6.07 -1.47
CA ASP A 402 1.33 6.20 -2.82
C ASP A 402 0.54 4.97 -3.28
N PHE A 403 -0.42 5.22 -4.17
CA PHE A 403 -1.12 4.22 -4.95
C PHE A 403 -0.76 4.39 -6.43
N GLY A 404 -0.70 3.30 -7.19
CA GLY A 404 -0.49 3.41 -8.62
C GLY A 404 -1.13 2.29 -9.41
N THR A 405 -1.35 2.56 -10.70
CA THR A 405 -1.85 1.62 -11.72
C THR A 405 -3.32 1.23 -11.57
N MET A 406 -3.94 0.87 -12.70
CA MET A 406 -5.34 0.42 -12.76
C MET A 406 -5.58 -0.97 -12.15
N ALA A 407 -4.52 -1.68 -11.77
CA ALA A 407 -4.64 -2.93 -11.03
C ALA A 407 -4.76 -2.69 -9.52
N CYS A 408 -4.61 -1.45 -9.04
CA CYS A 408 -4.62 -1.12 -7.62
C CYS A 408 -6.02 -0.74 -7.13
N SER A 409 -6.61 -1.56 -6.25
CA SER A 409 -7.95 -1.31 -5.70
C SER A 409 -8.22 -2.02 -4.38
N GLY A 410 -9.16 -1.46 -3.59
CA GLY A 410 -9.61 -2.05 -2.32
C GLY A 410 -8.56 -2.01 -1.20
N ASN A 411 -7.44 -1.32 -1.39
CA ASN A 411 -6.41 -1.21 -0.37
C ASN A 411 -6.82 -0.21 0.71
N VAL A 412 -6.29 -0.40 1.92
CA VAL A 412 -6.55 0.43 3.10
C VAL A 412 -5.23 0.90 3.70
N ILE A 413 -5.13 2.19 3.97
CA ILE A 413 -4.11 2.77 4.86
C ILE A 413 -4.84 3.28 6.09
N SER A 414 -4.61 2.69 7.28
CA SER A 414 -5.35 3.03 8.50
C SER A 414 -4.47 3.42 9.67
N GLY A 415 -4.78 4.53 10.35
CA GLY A 415 -4.07 4.95 11.57
C GLY A 415 -2.59 5.27 11.36
N CYS A 416 -2.20 5.61 10.13
CA CYS A 416 -0.81 5.86 9.76
C CYS A 416 -0.43 7.33 9.94
N TYR A 417 0.86 7.57 10.18
CA TYR A 417 1.46 8.90 10.31
C TYR A 417 2.29 9.23 9.06
N SER A 418 2.12 10.44 8.54
CA SER A 418 2.85 10.98 7.40
C SER A 418 3.51 12.31 7.77
N LYS A 419 4.84 12.41 7.60
CA LYS A 419 5.60 13.58 8.02
C LYS A 419 6.51 14.12 6.92
N ASP A 420 6.46 15.43 6.72
CA ASP A 420 7.41 16.20 5.91
C ASP A 420 7.76 15.52 4.56
N GLY A 421 6.76 14.94 3.89
CA GLY A 421 6.89 14.45 2.52
C GLY A 421 7.22 15.61 1.59
N SER A 422 8.11 15.39 0.61
CA SER A 422 8.41 16.47 -0.34
C SER A 422 7.27 16.71 -1.32
N HIS A 423 6.36 15.76 -1.48
CA HIS A 423 5.09 15.86 -2.18
C HIS A 423 4.00 15.11 -1.39
N ALA A 424 2.75 15.24 -1.85
CA ALA A 424 1.59 14.59 -1.25
C ALA A 424 1.76 13.08 -1.07
N SER A 425 1.06 12.53 -0.07
CA SER A 425 0.66 11.11 -0.12
C SER A 425 -0.55 10.99 -1.05
N ASP A 426 -0.43 10.20 -2.12
CA ASP A 426 -1.26 10.39 -3.31
C ASP A 426 -1.69 9.11 -4.04
N PHE A 427 -2.57 9.33 -5.02
CA PHE A 427 -2.86 8.38 -6.09
C PHE A 427 -1.99 8.79 -7.28
N HIS A 428 -0.83 8.16 -7.43
CA HIS A 428 0.27 8.68 -8.21
C HIS A 428 -0.01 8.75 -9.72
N MET A 429 -0.51 7.65 -10.30
CA MET A 429 -0.75 7.51 -11.74
C MET A 429 -1.75 6.41 -12.11
N PHE A 430 -2.44 6.60 -13.23
CA PHE A 430 -3.24 5.58 -13.95
C PHE A 430 -4.41 4.97 -13.16
N LEU A 431 -5.33 5.80 -12.65
CA LEU A 431 -6.63 5.39 -12.09
C LEU A 431 -6.59 4.20 -11.11
N SER A 432 -5.86 4.33 -10.00
CA SER A 432 -5.93 3.42 -8.86
C SER A 432 -7.19 3.68 -8.04
N MET A 433 -8.20 2.83 -8.16
CA MET A 433 -9.57 3.14 -7.76
C MET A 433 -10.00 2.48 -6.45
N SER A 434 -10.99 3.06 -5.79
CA SER A 434 -11.69 2.42 -4.67
C SER A 434 -10.75 2.00 -3.55
N ASN A 435 -9.86 2.90 -3.10
CA ASN A 435 -9.00 2.68 -1.93
C ASN A 435 -9.41 3.62 -0.79
N LEU A 436 -8.99 3.28 0.43
CA LEU A 436 -9.34 4.00 1.64
C LEU A 436 -8.08 4.49 2.36
N LEU A 437 -8.04 5.79 2.64
CA LEU A 437 -7.14 6.39 3.62
C LEU A 437 -7.98 6.75 4.85
N ASP A 438 -7.74 6.05 5.95
CA ASP A 438 -8.57 6.03 7.15
C ASP A 438 -7.75 6.46 8.38
N ARG A 439 -8.16 7.52 9.08
CA ARG A 439 -7.44 8.03 10.25
C ARG A 439 -5.97 8.35 9.99
N MET A 440 -5.68 8.93 8.83
CA MET A 440 -4.33 9.43 8.52
C MET A 440 -4.00 10.63 9.42
N THR A 441 -2.77 10.68 9.95
CA THR A 441 -2.24 11.87 10.61
C THR A 441 -1.14 12.50 9.76
N CYS A 442 -1.29 13.77 9.39
CA CYS A 442 -0.32 14.50 8.57
C CYS A 442 0.33 15.65 9.36
N ASP A 443 1.66 15.71 9.32
CA ASP A 443 2.48 16.79 9.91
C ASP A 443 3.50 17.30 8.89
N GLY A 444 3.24 18.47 8.33
CA GLY A 444 4.05 19.00 7.22
C GLY A 444 3.84 18.23 5.92
N ASP A 445 2.73 17.50 5.83
CA ASP A 445 2.36 16.65 4.70
C ASP A 445 0.85 16.85 4.39
N PHE A 446 0.38 16.30 3.29
CA PHE A 446 -1.01 16.39 2.85
C PHE A 446 -1.40 15.18 2.00
N LEU A 447 -2.69 14.95 1.87
CA LEU A 447 -3.28 13.87 1.10
C LEU A 447 -3.82 14.40 -0.23
N GLU A 448 -3.58 13.70 -1.33
CA GLU A 448 -4.01 14.16 -2.66
C GLU A 448 -4.67 13.05 -3.48
N ALA A 449 -5.84 13.35 -4.04
CA ALA A 449 -6.44 12.62 -5.15
C ALA A 449 -6.75 13.61 -6.28
N ARG A 450 -5.91 13.68 -7.32
CA ARG A 450 -6.02 14.73 -8.34
C ARG A 450 -6.73 14.26 -9.60
N TYR A 451 -7.61 15.10 -10.13
CA TYR A 451 -8.36 14.79 -11.36
C TYR A 451 -7.45 14.44 -12.52
N PHE A 452 -6.38 15.22 -12.75
CA PHE A 452 -5.49 14.99 -13.89
C PHE A 452 -4.06 15.36 -13.58
N ARG A 453 -3.12 14.45 -13.79
CA ARG A 453 -1.68 14.70 -13.71
C ARG A 453 -1.07 14.81 -15.11
N PRO A 454 -0.55 16.01 -15.50
CA PRO A 454 0.10 16.25 -16.79
C PRO A 454 1.55 15.72 -16.82
N TRP A 455 1.94 14.93 -15.83
CA TRP A 455 3.27 14.36 -15.70
C TRP A 455 3.34 12.98 -16.32
N GLY A 456 4.55 12.42 -16.38
CA GLY A 456 4.81 11.18 -17.10
C GLY A 456 5.08 11.43 -18.58
N GLY A 457 5.70 10.45 -19.22
CA GLY A 457 6.02 10.49 -20.65
C GLY A 457 4.78 10.25 -21.51
N ASN A 458 4.94 9.46 -22.57
CA ASN A 458 3.81 8.97 -23.37
C ASN A 458 3.54 7.51 -23.00
N PRO A 459 2.40 7.17 -22.38
CA PRO A 459 1.25 8.03 -22.05
C PRO A 459 1.48 8.86 -20.77
N VAL A 460 0.83 10.02 -20.69
CA VAL A 460 0.78 10.85 -19.48
C VAL A 460 0.10 10.08 -18.34
N HIS A 461 0.47 10.37 -17.08
CA HIS A 461 -0.11 9.75 -15.89
C HIS A 461 -1.63 9.86 -15.84
N GLY A 462 -2.18 11.02 -16.23
CA GLY A 462 -3.61 11.19 -16.44
C GLY A 462 -4.43 11.23 -15.15
N VAL A 463 -5.64 10.67 -15.22
CA VAL A 463 -6.51 10.51 -14.05
C VAL A 463 -5.88 9.58 -13.01
N THR A 464 -6.07 9.91 -11.73
CA THR A 464 -5.34 9.25 -10.64
C THR A 464 -6.16 8.21 -9.89
N THR A 465 -7.43 8.50 -9.60
CA THR A 465 -8.33 7.63 -8.84
C THR A 465 -9.79 8.01 -9.10
N THR A 466 -10.68 7.10 -8.73
CA THR A 466 -12.13 7.29 -8.57
C THR A 466 -12.60 6.44 -7.40
N GLN A 467 -13.69 6.83 -6.76
CA GLN A 467 -14.38 6.14 -5.66
C GLN A 467 -13.49 5.87 -4.43
N SER A 468 -12.37 6.58 -4.31
CA SER A 468 -11.49 6.48 -3.14
C SER A 468 -11.95 7.43 -2.04
N VAL A 469 -11.68 7.05 -0.80
CA VAL A 469 -12.21 7.71 0.40
C VAL A 469 -11.08 8.19 1.27
N PHE A 470 -11.16 9.46 1.67
CA PHE A 470 -10.42 9.99 2.83
C PHE A 470 -11.39 10.04 4.01
N TRP A 471 -11.11 9.27 5.06
CA TRP A 471 -11.96 9.14 6.24
C TRP A 471 -11.21 9.57 7.50
N ASN A 472 -11.77 10.54 8.23
CA ASN A 472 -11.29 10.99 9.53
C ASN A 472 -9.79 11.37 9.57
N SER A 473 -9.33 12.12 8.57
CA SER A 473 -7.93 12.53 8.47
C SER A 473 -7.63 13.72 9.41
N LYS A 474 -6.48 13.69 10.09
CA LYS A 474 -6.06 14.70 11.05
C LYS A 474 -4.80 15.44 10.58
N GLY A 475 -4.85 16.77 10.54
CA GLY A 475 -3.71 17.60 10.18
C GLY A 475 -3.14 18.34 11.40
N LEU A 476 -1.84 18.17 11.64
CA LEU A 476 -1.10 18.84 12.72
C LEU A 476 -0.40 20.12 12.23
N LYS A 477 0.10 20.10 10.99
CA LYS A 477 0.81 21.20 10.34
C LYS A 477 0.61 21.06 8.83
N TYR A 478 0.23 22.14 8.15
CA TYR A 478 0.16 22.14 6.69
C TYR A 478 1.53 21.86 6.07
N SER A 479 1.51 21.25 4.88
CA SER A 479 2.73 21.09 4.09
C SER A 479 3.24 22.45 3.60
N ARG A 480 4.49 22.47 3.14
CA ARG A 480 5.06 23.67 2.51
C ARG A 480 4.43 23.95 1.14
N GLU A 481 3.89 22.94 0.49
CA GLU A 481 3.31 23.03 -0.86
C GLU A 481 1.83 23.48 -0.84
N ARG A 482 1.08 23.10 0.20
CA ARG A 482 -0.38 23.22 0.25
C ARG A 482 -0.86 23.66 1.62
N GLN A 483 -1.81 24.59 1.62
CA GLN A 483 -2.53 25.05 2.82
C GLN A 483 -3.88 24.31 2.97
N ALA A 484 -3.88 23.01 2.70
CA ALA A 484 -5.00 22.09 2.87
C ALA A 484 -4.45 20.73 3.34
N LEU A 485 -5.24 20.01 4.15
CA LEU A 485 -4.92 18.65 4.58
C LEU A 485 -5.25 17.63 3.50
N VAL A 486 -6.40 17.80 2.85
CA VAL A 486 -6.85 16.94 1.75
C VAL A 486 -7.12 17.81 0.54
N TRP A 487 -6.53 17.44 -0.59
CA TRP A 487 -6.83 17.99 -1.90
C TRP A 487 -7.39 16.89 -2.80
N SER A 488 -8.69 16.93 -3.11
CA SER A 488 -9.37 15.83 -3.81
C SER A 488 -10.25 16.35 -4.94
N GLN A 489 -10.08 15.80 -6.14
CA GLN A 489 -10.85 16.11 -7.34
C GLN A 489 -10.90 14.81 -8.17
N GLN A 490 -11.70 13.82 -7.79
CA GLN A 490 -11.62 12.52 -8.46
C GLN A 490 -12.39 12.52 -9.78
N VAL A 491 -12.05 11.61 -10.70
CA VAL A 491 -12.93 11.41 -11.87
C VAL A 491 -14.19 10.68 -11.40
N GLY A 492 -15.37 11.18 -11.75
CA GLY A 492 -16.64 10.65 -11.25
C GLY A 492 -16.85 10.95 -9.77
N ASN A 493 -16.84 9.91 -8.92
CA ASN A 493 -17.08 10.08 -7.49
C ASN A 493 -15.76 10.13 -6.69
N GLY A 494 -15.69 10.99 -5.69
CA GLY A 494 -14.69 10.99 -4.63
C GLY A 494 -15.32 11.36 -3.29
N TYR A 495 -14.62 11.07 -2.19
CA TYR A 495 -15.17 11.27 -0.84
C TYR A 495 -14.11 11.78 0.14
N VAL A 496 -14.43 12.89 0.82
CA VAL A 496 -13.67 13.42 1.97
C VAL A 496 -14.61 13.59 3.15
N ILE A 497 -14.51 12.68 4.12
CA ILE A 497 -15.47 12.60 5.24
C ILE A 497 -14.71 12.67 6.56
N GLY A 498 -14.92 13.77 7.29
CA GLY A 498 -14.28 14.04 8.56
C GLY A 498 -12.81 14.46 8.37
N THR A 499 -12.53 15.72 8.67
CA THR A 499 -11.16 16.19 8.93
C THR A 499 -11.07 16.82 10.31
N SER A 500 -9.89 16.79 10.93
CA SER A 500 -9.68 17.36 12.26
C SER A 500 -8.26 17.87 12.48
N GLY A 501 -8.03 18.45 13.66
CA GLY A 501 -6.76 19.04 14.06
C GLY A 501 -6.62 20.52 13.66
N PRO A 502 -5.52 21.17 14.05
CA PRO A 502 -5.28 22.59 13.74
C PRO A 502 -5.15 22.89 12.24
N CYS A 503 -5.01 21.87 11.40
CA CYS A 503 -4.87 21.99 9.95
C CYS A 503 -5.87 21.05 9.26
N ASP A 504 -7.15 21.37 9.29
CA ASP A 504 -8.25 20.49 8.85
C ASP A 504 -8.85 20.82 7.47
N LYS A 505 -8.32 21.84 6.78
CA LYS A 505 -8.91 22.34 5.53
C LYS A 505 -8.93 21.27 4.43
N VAL A 506 -10.02 21.29 3.66
CA VAL A 506 -10.23 20.48 2.45
C VAL A 506 -10.35 21.41 1.25
N ASP A 507 -9.64 21.09 0.18
CA ASP A 507 -9.80 21.69 -1.15
C ASP A 507 -10.37 20.61 -2.07
N SER A 508 -11.66 20.67 -2.40
CA SER A 508 -12.31 19.60 -3.14
C SER A 508 -13.65 20.01 -3.77
N ASP A 509 -13.96 19.43 -4.93
CA ASP A 509 -15.27 19.41 -5.57
C ASP A 509 -15.97 18.03 -5.47
N ASP A 510 -15.34 17.07 -4.80
CA ASP A 510 -15.92 15.77 -4.46
C ASP A 510 -16.98 15.88 -3.35
N TYR A 511 -17.56 14.75 -2.92
CA TYR A 511 -18.41 14.73 -1.73
C TYR A 511 -17.59 15.06 -0.48
N VAL A 512 -17.89 16.20 0.16
CA VAL A 512 -17.23 16.66 1.39
C VAL A 512 -18.24 16.73 2.54
N GLU A 513 -17.91 16.10 3.67
CA GLU A 513 -18.74 16.11 4.86
C GLU A 513 -17.89 16.22 6.13
N GLY A 514 -18.29 17.06 7.09
CA GLY A 514 -17.66 17.08 8.42
C GLY A 514 -16.25 17.67 8.48
N VAL A 515 -15.92 18.68 7.66
CA VAL A 515 -14.66 19.43 7.76
C VAL A 515 -14.53 20.04 9.16
N GLY A 516 -13.39 19.79 9.82
CA GLY A 516 -13.12 20.22 11.19
C GLY A 516 -13.87 19.46 12.29
N LYS A 517 -14.65 18.43 11.94
CA LYS A 517 -15.49 17.63 12.86
C LYS A 517 -15.06 16.17 12.96
N GLY A 518 -13.88 15.80 12.48
CA GLY A 518 -13.39 14.41 12.49
C GLY A 518 -13.26 13.82 13.90
N ASP A 519 -12.92 14.64 14.91
CA ASP A 519 -12.75 14.17 16.29
C ASP A 519 -14.07 13.66 16.92
N SER A 520 -15.23 14.07 16.39
CA SER A 520 -16.58 13.65 16.83
C SER A 520 -17.28 12.69 15.85
N LEU A 521 -16.61 12.25 14.79
CA LEU A 521 -17.14 11.29 13.80
C LEU A 521 -17.20 9.86 14.35
N ILE A 522 -18.35 9.21 14.18
CA ILE A 522 -18.59 7.80 14.51
C ILE A 522 -18.98 7.04 13.23
N PRO A 523 -18.35 5.88 12.94
CA PRO A 523 -17.18 5.33 13.62
C PRO A 523 -15.92 6.17 13.35
N ALA A 524 -14.98 6.17 14.29
CA ALA A 524 -13.70 6.86 14.08
C ALA A 524 -12.90 6.25 12.91
N SER A 525 -12.99 4.92 12.71
CA SER A 525 -12.41 4.21 11.58
C SER A 525 -13.51 3.52 10.78
N LEU A 526 -13.58 3.83 9.48
CA LEU A 526 -14.51 3.18 8.57
C LEU A 526 -14.16 1.71 8.38
N TYR A 527 -12.87 1.42 8.15
CA TYR A 527 -12.36 0.07 7.94
C TYR A 527 -12.66 -0.85 9.12
N GLN A 528 -12.36 -0.40 10.34
CA GLN A 528 -12.56 -1.22 11.53
C GLN A 528 -14.04 -1.52 11.80
N ASP A 529 -14.95 -0.55 11.61
CA ASP A 529 -16.39 -0.80 11.79
C ASP A 529 -16.93 -1.75 10.72
N GLN A 530 -16.55 -1.55 9.45
CA GLN A 530 -16.92 -2.46 8.35
C GLN A 530 -16.43 -3.89 8.61
N LEU A 531 -15.17 -4.06 9.04
CA LEU A 531 -14.62 -5.37 9.41
C LEU A 531 -15.40 -6.02 10.54
N GLN A 532 -15.69 -5.27 11.61
CA GLN A 532 -16.49 -5.80 12.70
C GLN A 532 -17.89 -6.21 12.26
N ARG A 533 -18.55 -5.44 11.39
CA ARG A 533 -19.86 -5.79 10.82
C ARG A 533 -19.80 -7.07 10.00
N ARG A 534 -18.84 -7.18 9.08
CA ARG A 534 -18.69 -8.38 8.22
C ARG A 534 -18.39 -9.63 9.04
N LEU A 535 -17.47 -9.55 10.01
CA LEU A 535 -17.13 -10.69 10.88
C LEU A 535 -18.28 -11.10 11.80
N LYS A 536 -19.16 -10.16 12.21
CA LYS A 536 -20.38 -10.48 12.96
C LYS A 536 -21.43 -11.17 12.09
N ALA A 537 -21.60 -10.74 10.85
CA ALA A 537 -22.56 -11.33 9.91
C ALA A 537 -22.16 -12.74 9.43
N ALA A 538 -20.88 -13.10 9.54
CA ALA A 538 -20.34 -14.41 9.18
C ALA A 538 -20.45 -15.47 10.29
N LYS A 539 -20.85 -15.07 11.51
CA LYS A 539 -21.13 -15.96 12.65
C LYS A 539 -22.61 -16.26 12.73
#